data_AF-A0A2I0CXV4-F1
#
_entry.id   AF-A0A2I0CXV4-F1
#
_cell.length_a   1.000
_cell.length_b   1.000
_cell.length_c   1.000
_cell.angle_alpha   90.00
_cell.angle_beta   90.00
_cell.angle_gamma   90.00
#
_symmetry.space_group_name_H-M   'P 1'
#
loop_
_entity.id
_entity.type
_entity.pdbx_description
1 polymer ?
#
loop_
_entity_poly.entity_id
_entity_poly.type
_entity_poly.pdbx_seq_one_letter_code
_entity_poly.pdbx_strand_id
1 'polypeptide(L)' 'MDQSDYRVLLRKEPEGGYTAIVPTLPGCVTFGDSIDETITMAKEAIELYLECLRAHGDKIPAE' A
#
# COMPACT_ATOMS: atom_id res chain seq x y z
N MET A 1 -1.16 -2.27 -17.32
CA MET A 1 -0.94 -1.65 -16.01
C MET A 1 -2.12 -0.74 -15.77
N ASP A 2 -3.01 -1.11 -14.84
CA ASP A 2 -4.04 -0.20 -14.37
C ASP A 2 -3.32 0.98 -13.71
N GLN A 3 -3.46 2.16 -14.31
CA GLN A 3 -2.90 3.39 -13.77
C GLN A 3 -3.90 3.89 -12.74
N SER A 4 -3.65 3.58 -11.48
CA SER A 4 -4.49 3.98 -10.35
C SER A 4 -3.61 4.63 -9.30
N ASP A 5 -3.90 5.89 -8.99
CA ASP A 5 -3.21 6.64 -7.95
C ASP A 5 -3.84 6.29 -6.60
N TYR A 6 -3.01 5.83 -5.66
CA TYR A 6 -3.42 5.53 -4.29
C TYR A 6 -2.66 6.41 -3.32
N ARG A 7 -3.37 7.02 -2.37
CA ARG A 7 -2.73 7.76 -1.29
C ARG A 7 -2.12 6.81 -0.26
N VAL A 8 -0.82 6.96 -0.06
CA VAL A 8 -0.08 6.29 1.01
C VAL A 8 0.14 7.26 2.17
N LEU A 9 -0.37 6.91 3.35
CA LEU A 9 -0.08 7.61 4.59
C LEU A 9 1.17 7.01 5.21
N LEU A 10 2.21 7.82 5.39
CA LEU A 10 3.43 7.43 6.11
C LEU A 10 3.34 7.90 7.57
N ARG A 11 3.38 6.95 8.50
CA ARG A 11 3.47 7.21 9.93
C ARG A 11 4.89 6.89 10.40
N LYS A 12 5.57 7.86 11.01
CA LYS A 12 6.88 7.64 11.62
C LYS A 12 6.71 6.86 12.92
N GLU A 13 7.44 5.76 13.08
CA GLU A 13 7.36 4.92 14.29
C GLU A 13 8.35 5.40 15.37
N PRO A 14 8.01 5.25 16.66
CA PRO A 14 8.88 5.66 17.77
C PRO A 14 10.20 4.87 17.82
N GLU A 15 10.19 3.62 17.36
CA GLU A 15 11.35 2.72 17.34
C GLU A 15 12.28 2.98 16.13
N GLY A 16 11.85 3.83 15.19
CA GLY A 16 12.53 4.05 13.91
C GLY A 16 11.72 3.51 12.73
N GLY A 17 12.04 3.96 11.52
CA GLY A 17 11.30 3.59 10.31
C GLY A 17 9.94 4.27 10.15
N TYR A 18 9.19 3.78 9.17
CA TYR A 18 7.89 4.29 8.77
C TYR A 18 6.92 3.15 8.47
N THR A 19 5.70 3.28 8.97
CA THR A 19 4.57 2.45 8.55
C THR A 19 3.83 3.15 7.40
N ALA A 20 3.67 2.47 6.28
CA ALA A 20 2.79 2.89 5.18
C ALA A 20 1.41 2.26 5.33
N ILE A 21 0.37 3.07 5.19
CA ILE A 21 -1.04 2.65 5.23
C ILE A 21 -1.73 3.20 3.99
N VAL A 22 -2.50 2.37 3.29
CA VAL A 22 -3.32 2.80 2.15
C VAL A 22 -4.79 2.81 2.57
N PRO A 23 -5.40 3.97 2.89
CA PRO A 23 -6.74 4.01 3.48
C PRO A 23 -7.85 3.43 2.57
N THR A 24 -7.66 3.53 1.26
CA THR A 24 -8.59 3.01 0.24
C THR A 24 -8.48 1.49 0.05
N LEU A 25 -7.38 0.87 0.51
CA LEU A 25 -7.15 -0.56 0.50
C LEU A 25 -7.06 -1.06 1.96
N PRO A 26 -8.19 -1.27 2.64
CA PRO A 26 -8.20 -1.64 4.05
C PRO A 26 -7.39 -2.91 4.30
N GLY A 27 -6.42 -2.83 5.21
CA GLY A 27 -5.51 -3.93 5.51
C GLY A 27 -4.21 -3.92 4.69
N CYS A 28 -4.08 -3.07 3.67
CA CYS A 28 -2.82 -2.83 2.96
C CYS A 28 -1.92 -1.93 3.83
N VAL A 29 -1.09 -2.58 4.64
CA VAL A 29 -0.14 -1.95 5.56
C VAL A 29 1.23 -2.58 5.37
N THR A 30 2.27 -1.75 5.36
CA THR A 30 3.66 -2.19 5.28
C THR A 30 4.57 -1.32 6.13
N PHE A 31 5.82 -1.74 6.34
CA PHE A 31 6.81 -1.03 7.14
C PHE A 31 8.16 -1.05 6.43
N GLY A 32 8.92 0.04 6.51
CA GLY A 32 10.31 0.11 6.08
C GLY A 32 11.16 1.01 6.97
N ASP A 33 12.48 0.83 6.95
CA ASP A 33 13.41 1.61 7.78
C ASP A 33 13.60 3.04 7.25
N SER A 34 13.35 3.25 5.95
CA SER A 34 13.45 4.53 5.28
C SER A 34 12.17 4.87 4.49
N ILE A 35 11.97 6.16 4.18
CA ILE A 35 10.82 6.62 3.39
C ILE A 35 10.81 5.94 2.01
N ASP A 36 11.96 5.86 1.35
CA ASP A 36 12.08 5.30 0.00
C ASP A 36 11.77 3.80 -0.05
N GLU A 37 12.30 3.04 0.92
CA GLU A 37 11.98 1.63 1.12
C GLU A 37 10.49 1.43 1.42
N THR A 38 9.95 2.23 2.34
CA THR A 38 8.53 2.13 2.74
C THR A 38 7.61 2.39 1.55
N ILE A 39 7.94 3.36 0.68
CA ILE A 39 7.20 3.64 -0.55
C ILE A 39 7.32 2.49 -1.53
N THR A 40 8.51 1.92 -1.70
CA THR A 40 8.74 0.76 -2.58
C THR A 40 7.90 -0.42 -2.14
N MET A 41 7.94 -0.76 -0.86
CA MET A 41 7.12 -1.82 -0.29
C MET A 41 5.62 -1.52 -0.38
N ALA A 42 5.20 -0.26 -0.24
CA ALA A 42 3.80 0.11 -0.37
C ALA A 42 3.28 -0.12 -1.78
N LYS A 43 4.10 0.16 -2.81
CA LYS A 43 3.76 -0.13 -4.21
C LYS A 43 3.56 -1.62 -4.45
N GLU A 44 4.50 -2.45 -3.99
CA GLU A 44 4.39 -3.91 -4.13
C GLU A 44 3.16 -4.46 -3.39
N ALA A 45 2.88 -3.96 -2.18
CA ALA A 45 1.70 -4.35 -1.41
C ALA A 45 0.39 -3.96 -2.10
N ILE A 46 0.32 -2.76 -2.70
CA ILE A 46 -0.82 -2.32 -3.52
C ILE A 46 -0.99 -3.24 -4.73
N GLU A 47 0.08 -3.51 -5.49
CA GLU A 47 0.02 -4.36 -6.68
C GLU A 47 -0.51 -5.76 -6.32
N LEU A 48 0.04 -6.37 -5.27
CA LEU A 48 -0.40 -7.68 -4.77
C LEU A 48 -1.86 -7.66 -4.31
N TYR A 49 -2.27 -6.61 -3.59
CA TYR A 49 -3.66 -6.47 -3.13
C TYR A 49 -4.64 -6.43 -4.32
N LEU A 50 -4.29 -5.67 -5.37
CA LEU A 50 -5.10 -5.58 -6.59
C LEU A 50 -5.14 -6.90 -7.37
N GLU A 51 -4.02 -7.63 -7.42
CA GLU A 51 -3.99 -8.98 -7.98
C GLU A 51 -4.93 -9.93 -7.23
N CYS A 52 -4.92 -9.88 -5.89
CA CYS A 52 -5.86 -10.63 -5.06
C CYS A 52 -7.31 -10.27 -5.37
N LEU A 53 -7.68 -8.99 -5.44
CA LEU A 53 -9.05 -8.58 -5.78
C LEU A 53 -9.47 -9.10 -7.16
N ARG A 54 -8.60 -9.00 -8.16
CA ARG A 54 -8.87 -9.53 -9.51
C ARG A 54 -9.05 -11.04 -9.50
N ALA A 55 -8.23 -11.77 -8.76
CA ALA A 55 -8.32 -13.23 -8.65
C ALA A 55 -9.63 -13.69 -8.00
N HIS A 56 -10.16 -12.92 -7.05
CA HIS A 56 -11.44 -13.20 -6.39
C HIS A 56 -12.66 -12.65 -7.18
N GLY A 57 -12.43 -11.86 -8.22
CA GLY A 57 -13.49 -11.18 -8.97
C GLY A 57 -14.14 -10.01 -8.22
N ASP A 58 -13.44 -9.49 -7.21
CA ASP A 58 -13.87 -8.35 -6.42
C ASP A 58 -13.71 -7.03 -7.19
N LYS A 59 -14.47 -6.01 -6.78
CA LYS A 59 -14.34 -4.66 -7.36
C LYS A 59 -13.05 -4.02 -6.88
N ILE A 60 -12.26 -3.52 -7.83
CA ILE A 60 -11.12 -2.67 -7.53
C ILE A 60 -11.64 -1.31 -7.02
N PRO A 61 -11.32 -0.90 -5.79
CA PRO A 61 -11.68 0.42 -5.30
C PRO A 61 -10.90 1.47 -6.07
N ALA A 62 -11.63 2.38 -6.71
CA ALA A 62 -11.05 3.59 -7.28
C ALA A 62 -10.99 4.68 -6.20
N GLU A 63 -9.90 5.44 -6.18
CA GLU A 63 -9.76 6.64 -5.35
C GLU A 63 -10.50 7.85 -5.94
#